data_AF-A0A6V6Z8B2-F1
#
_entry.id   AF-A0A6V6Z8B2-F1
#
_cell.length_a   1.000
_cell.length_b   1.000
_cell.length_c   1.000
_cell.angle_alpha   90.00
_cell.angle_beta   90.00
_cell.angle_gamma   90.00
#
_symmetry.space_group_name_H-M   'P 1'
#
loop_
_entity.id
_entity.type
_entity.pdbx_description
1 polymer ?
#
loop_
_entity_poly.entity_id
_entity_poly.type
_entity_poly.pdbx_seq_one_letter_code
_entity_poly.pdbx_strand_id
1 'polypeptide(L)'
;MQIDLKLPPETFVIIAATLQPVYNTNPITRKEKSMFSIALDITNKMDSKTGFLKKQSTLFDSKKKLKITFKHHEADMLEIILLDQIKYVEDKYIRLQIQNTIDLLNQKLA
;
A
#
# COMPACT_ATOMS: atom_id res chain seq x y z
N MET A 1 -14.16 -11.88 1.45
CA MET A 1 -14.48 -10.53 0.93
C MET A 1 -13.25 -9.96 0.23
N GLN A 2 -13.45 -9.29 -0.90
CA GLN A 2 -12.40 -8.67 -1.72
C GLN A 2 -12.60 -7.16 -1.73
N ILE A 3 -11.52 -6.41 -1.58
CA ILE A 3 -11.51 -4.95 -1.52
C ILE A 3 -10.76 -4.41 -2.72
N ASP A 4 -11.46 -3.61 -3.52
CA ASP A 4 -10.94 -3.02 -4.74
C ASP A 4 -10.42 -1.60 -4.48
N LEU A 5 -9.11 -1.40 -4.45
CA LEU A 5 -8.49 -0.08 -4.32
C LEU A 5 -8.24 0.54 -5.70
N LYS A 6 -8.77 1.74 -5.94
CA LYS A 6 -8.55 2.51 -7.17
C LYS A 6 -7.76 3.77 -6.85
N LEU A 7 -6.45 3.76 -7.11
CA LEU A 7 -5.56 4.87 -6.81
C LEU A 7 -4.86 5.37 -8.08
N PRO A 8 -4.46 6.66 -8.13
CA PRO A 8 -3.62 7.14 -9.22
C PRO A 8 -2.19 6.56 -9.11
N PRO A 9 -1.45 6.52 -10.23
CA PRO A 9 -0.13 5.89 -10.27
C PRO A 9 0.88 6.47 -9.26
N GLU A 10 0.83 7.79 -9.02
CA GLU A 10 1.70 8.47 -8.05
C GLU A 10 1.46 7.97 -6.63
N THR A 11 0.20 7.89 -6.19
CA THR A 11 -0.16 7.37 -4.87
C THR A 11 0.26 5.90 -4.72
N PHE A 12 0.21 5.10 -5.79
CA PHE A 12 0.74 3.73 -5.77
C PHE A 12 2.25 3.68 -5.48
N VAL A 13 3.02 4.57 -6.10
CA VAL A 13 4.48 4.64 -5.88
C VAL A 13 4.79 5.12 -4.46
N ILE A 14 4.04 6.10 -3.96
CA ILE A 14 4.16 6.59 -2.58
C ILE A 14 3.90 5.45 -1.59
N ILE A 15 2.80 4.71 -1.74
CA ILE A 15 2.48 3.60 -0.83
C ILE A 15 3.55 2.51 -0.92
N ALA A 16 3.99 2.13 -2.12
CA ALA A 16 5.04 1.12 -2.26
C ALA A 16 6.33 1.56 -1.56
N ALA A 17 6.72 2.83 -1.66
CA ALA A 17 7.86 3.38 -0.94
C ALA A 17 7.67 3.32 0.59
N THR A 18 6.47 3.62 1.11
CA THR A 18 6.18 3.52 2.55
C THR A 18 6.17 2.09 3.08
N LEU A 19 6.03 1.09 2.19
CA LEU A 19 6.06 -0.33 2.55
C LEU A 19 7.46 -0.94 2.46
N GLN A 20 8.45 -0.24 1.88
CA GLN A 20 9.84 -0.73 1.82
C GLN A 20 10.45 -1.08 3.18
N PRO A 21 10.19 -0.33 4.28
CA PRO A 21 10.71 -0.68 5.61
C PRO A 21 10.27 -2.06 6.10
N VAL A 22 9.16 -2.62 5.57
CA VAL A 22 8.70 -3.97 5.90
C VAL A 22 9.83 -4.97 5.62
N TYR A 23 10.53 -4.89 4.49
CA TYR A 23 11.62 -5.82 4.16
C TYR A 23 12.77 -5.84 5.19
N ASN A 24 12.92 -4.78 5.97
CA ASN A 24 13.98 -4.66 6.98
C ASN A 24 13.52 -5.13 8.38
N THR A 25 12.28 -5.59 8.53
CA THR A 25 11.74 -6.06 9.82
C THR A 25 12.02 -7.55 10.03
N ASN A 26 12.50 -7.90 11.22
CA ASN A 26 12.76 -9.28 11.63
C ASN A 26 11.73 -9.73 12.68
N PRO A 27 10.68 -10.48 12.29
CA PRO A 27 9.68 -10.95 13.24
C PRO A 27 10.24 -12.03 14.18
N ILE A 28 10.06 -11.84 15.49
CA ILE A 28 10.63 -12.71 16.53
C ILE A 28 9.59 -13.76 16.94
N THR A 29 8.33 -13.37 17.11
CA THR A 29 7.26 -14.28 17.56
C THR A 29 6.53 -14.97 16.40
N ARG A 30 5.91 -16.13 16.67
CA ARG A 30 5.11 -16.87 15.66
C ARG A 30 3.97 -16.02 15.08
N LYS A 31 3.34 -15.18 15.91
CA LYS A 31 2.26 -14.28 15.48
C LYS A 31 2.81 -13.18 14.57
N GLU A 32 3.93 -12.57 14.92
CA GLU A 32 4.62 -11.58 14.07
C GLU A 32 5.03 -12.17 12.74
N LYS A 33 5.52 -13.41 12.70
CA LYS A 33 5.88 -14.09 11.43
C LYS A 33 4.70 -14.23 10.48
N SER A 34 3.51 -14.50 11.02
CA SER A 34 2.29 -14.59 10.22
C SER A 34 1.87 -13.22 9.69
N MET A 35 1.92 -12.17 10.51
CA MET A 35 1.61 -10.80 10.10
C MET A 35 2.62 -10.29 9.08
N PHE A 36 3.90 -10.60 9.29
CA PHE A 36 5.00 -10.28 8.39
C PHE A 36 4.84 -10.93 7.02
N SER A 37 4.43 -12.21 6.98
CA SER A 37 4.14 -12.89 5.71
C SER A 37 3.04 -12.19 4.92
N ILE A 38 1.96 -11.77 5.60
CA ILE A 38 0.86 -11.03 4.97
C ILE A 38 1.35 -9.66 4.48
N ALA A 39 2.15 -8.95 5.29
CA ALA A 39 2.74 -7.68 4.92
C ALA A 39 3.66 -7.80 3.69
N LEU A 40 4.50 -8.84 3.64
CA LEU A 40 5.35 -9.12 2.47
C LEU A 40 4.53 -9.42 1.22
N ASP A 41 3.46 -10.22 1.33
CA ASP A 41 2.59 -10.51 0.19
C ASP A 41 1.93 -9.22 -0.36
N ILE A 42 1.54 -8.31 0.53
CA ILE A 42 1.00 -6.99 0.16
C ILE A 42 2.09 -6.15 -0.53
N THR A 43 3.27 -6.04 0.06
CA THR A 43 4.38 -5.25 -0.50
C THR A 43 4.78 -5.78 -1.87
N ASN A 44 4.90 -7.11 -2.04
CA ASN A 44 5.19 -7.75 -3.32
C ASN A 44 4.10 -7.48 -4.38
N LYS A 45 2.82 -7.50 -3.99
CA LYS A 45 1.71 -7.14 -4.90
C LYS A 45 1.76 -5.67 -5.32
N MET A 46 2.18 -4.78 -4.42
CA MET A 46 2.33 -3.35 -4.71
C MET A 46 3.58 -3.08 -5.56
N ASP A 47 4.70 -3.74 -5.29
CA ASP A 47 5.96 -3.62 -6.02
C ASP A 47 5.86 -4.19 -7.43
N SER A 48 5.24 -5.35 -7.61
CA SER A 48 5.00 -5.91 -8.95
C SER A 48 4.15 -4.97 -9.81
N LYS A 49 3.15 -4.34 -9.20
CA LYS A 49 2.27 -3.41 -9.88
C LYS A 49 2.94 -2.08 -10.18
N THR A 50 3.70 -1.51 -9.25
CA THR A 50 4.50 -0.30 -9.52
C THR A 50 5.62 -0.54 -10.51
N GLY A 51 6.25 -1.72 -10.50
CA GLY A 51 7.23 -2.13 -11.51
C GLY A 51 6.64 -2.22 -12.92
N PHE A 52 5.40 -2.72 -13.05
CA PHE A 52 4.66 -2.67 -14.31
C PHE A 52 4.37 -1.24 -14.76
N LEU A 53 3.98 -0.36 -13.84
CA LEU A 53 3.72 1.06 -14.14
C LEU A 53 4.96 1.81 -14.58
N LYS A 54 6.10 1.60 -13.91
CA LYS A 54 7.39 2.20 -14.29
C LYS A 54 7.82 1.79 -15.70
N LYS A 55 7.44 0.59 -16.15
CA LYS A 55 7.76 0.07 -17.49
C LYS A 55 6.79 0.54 -18.58
N GLN A 56 5.53 0.82 -18.24
CA GLN A 56 4.48 1.19 -19.21
C GLN A 56 4.07 2.67 -19.17
N SER A 57 4.67 3.51 -18.33
CA SER A 57 4.23 4.91 -18.18
C SER A 57 4.43 5.71 -19.46
N THR A 58 3.40 5.79 -20.29
CA THR A 58 3.27 6.82 -21.32
C THR A 58 2.71 8.08 -20.65
N LEU A 59 3.12 9.28 -21.10
CA LEU A 59 2.71 10.57 -20.51
C LEU A 59 1.18 10.74 -20.39
N PHE A 60 0.41 10.00 -21.19
CA PHE A 60 -1.04 10.04 -21.26
C PHE A 60 -1.77 9.09 -20.30
N ASP A 61 -1.09 8.08 -19.74
CA ASP A 61 -1.68 7.15 -18.77
C ASP A 61 -1.58 7.62 -17.31
N SER A 62 -0.89 8.73 -17.07
CA SER A 62 -0.71 9.37 -15.74
C SER A 62 -2.02 9.68 -15.01
N LYS A 63 -3.13 9.89 -15.75
CA LYS A 63 -4.45 10.24 -15.19
C LYS A 63 -5.35 9.03 -14.94
N LYS A 64 -4.99 7.82 -15.36
CA LYS A 64 -5.86 6.63 -15.17
C LYS A 64 -5.69 6.07 -13.76
N LYS A 65 -6.80 5.97 -13.02
CA LYS A 65 -6.83 5.28 -11.72
C LYS A 65 -6.64 3.78 -11.96
N LEU A 66 -5.70 3.19 -11.26
CA LEU A 66 -5.36 1.78 -11.37
C LEU A 66 -6.09 0.99 -10.28
N LYS A 67 -6.71 -0.12 -10.67
CA LYS A 67 -7.43 -0.99 -9.75
C LYS A 67 -6.53 -2.10 -9.22
N ILE A 68 -6.33 -2.22 -7.91
CA ILE A 68 -5.73 -3.39 -7.25
C ILE A 68 -6.79 -4.04 -6.36
N THR A 69 -6.82 -5.35 -6.29
CA THR A 69 -7.78 -6.10 -5.47
C THR A 69 -7.02 -6.81 -4.36
N PHE A 70 -7.44 -6.57 -3.12
CA PHE A 70 -6.89 -7.20 -1.92
C PHE A 70 -7.93 -8.10 -1.27
N LYS A 71 -7.48 -9.13 -0.54
CA LYS A 71 -8.36 -9.83 0.41
C LYS A 71 -8.62 -8.94 1.62
N HIS A 72 -9.72 -9.16 2.34
CA HIS A 72 -10.06 -8.34 3.52
C HIS A 72 -8.92 -8.23 4.55
N HIS A 73 -8.27 -9.34 4.92
CA HIS A 73 -7.14 -9.32 5.87
C HIS A 73 -5.89 -8.64 5.29
N GLU A 74 -5.74 -8.61 3.97
CA GLU A 74 -4.63 -7.91 3.33
C GLU A 74 -4.88 -6.39 3.34
N ALA A 75 -6.12 -5.96 3.08
CA ALA A 75 -6.50 -4.55 3.14
C ALA A 75 -6.44 -3.98 4.56
N ASP A 76 -6.91 -4.74 5.54
CA ASP A 76 -6.82 -4.41 6.97
C ASP A 76 -5.36 -4.28 7.43
N MET A 77 -4.50 -5.24 7.07
CA MET A 77 -3.07 -5.16 7.39
C MET A 77 -2.38 -3.96 6.71
N LEU A 78 -2.73 -3.65 5.46
CA LEU A 78 -2.19 -2.49 4.76
C LEU A 78 -2.61 -1.18 5.45
N GLU A 79 -3.83 -1.09 5.95
CA GLU A 79 -4.28 0.06 6.73
C GLU A 79 -3.47 0.24 8.02
N ILE A 80 -3.29 -0.85 8.78
CA ILE A 80 -2.50 -0.83 10.03
C ILE A 80 -1.07 -0.36 9.76
N ILE A 81 -0.44 -0.85 8.69
CA ILE A 81 0.92 -0.44 8.32
C ILE A 81 0.95 1.04 7.94
N LEU A 82 -0.01 1.51 7.13
CA LEU A 82 -0.07 2.92 6.73
C LEU A 82 -0.34 3.86 7.91
N LEU A 83 -1.20 3.48 8.85
CA LEU A 83 -1.46 4.22 10.09
C LEU A 83 -0.24 4.33 11.00
N ASP A 84 0.65 3.34 10.98
CA ASP A 84 1.91 3.43 11.70
C ASP A 84 2.93 4.30 10.94
N GLN A 85 3.10 4.05 9.64
CA GLN A 85 4.10 4.74 8.82
C GLN A 85 3.82 6.23 8.63
N ILE A 86 2.55 6.64 8.55
CA ILE A 86 2.16 8.05 8.36
C ILE A 86 2.72 8.99 9.44
N LYS A 87 2.97 8.46 10.65
CA LYS A 87 3.52 9.22 11.79
C LYS A 87 4.94 9.70 11.54
N TYR A 88 5.70 8.95 10.74
CA TYR A 88 7.11 9.22 10.44
C TYR A 88 7.31 10.00 9.12
N VAL A 89 6.23 10.33 8.42
CA VAL A 89 6.31 11.07 7.14
C VAL A 89 6.31 12.58 7.41
N GLU A 90 7.43 13.24 7.14
CA GLU A 90 7.57 14.70 7.30
C GLU A 90 6.94 15.50 6.16
N ASP A 91 6.95 14.96 4.94
CA ASP A 91 6.38 15.61 3.76
C ASP A 91 4.85 15.65 3.84
N LYS A 92 4.29 16.86 3.85
CA LYS A 92 2.84 17.10 3.94
C LYS A 92 2.06 16.52 2.76
N TYR A 93 2.61 16.56 1.55
CA TYR A 93 1.95 16.00 0.37
C TYR A 93 1.89 14.48 0.46
N ILE A 94 3.01 13.85 0.80
CA ILE A 94 3.08 12.39 0.97
C ILE A 94 2.13 11.95 2.09
N ARG A 95 2.13 12.67 3.23
CA ARG A 95 1.22 12.42 4.35
C ARG A 95 -0.25 12.48 3.93
N LEU A 96 -0.63 13.49 3.14
CA LEU A 96 -2.00 13.63 2.62
C LEU A 96 -2.38 12.45 1.71
N GLN A 97 -1.48 12.01 0.83
CA GLN A 97 -1.73 10.87 -0.06
C GLN A 97 -1.92 9.55 0.70
N ILE A 98 -1.15 9.35 1.78
CA ILE A 98 -1.31 8.21 2.67
C ILE A 98 -2.64 8.30 3.42
N GLN A 99 -2.97 9.45 3.99
CA GLN A 99 -4.24 9.64 4.70
C GLN A 99 -5.45 9.36 3.80
N ASN A 100 -5.47 9.92 2.60
CA ASN A 100 -6.53 9.65 1.62
C ASN A 100 -6.66 8.15 1.28
N THR A 101 -5.54 7.42 1.30
CA THR A 101 -5.54 5.97 1.08
C THR A 101 -6.12 5.23 2.26
N ILE A 102 -5.75 5.62 3.49
CA ILE A 102 -6.30 5.07 4.75
C ILE A 102 -7.81 5.30 4.80
N ASP A 103 -8.29 6.51 4.49
CA ASP A 103 -9.71 6.83 4.50
C ASP A 103 -10.48 5.99 3.48
N LEU A 104 -9.89 5.75 2.31
CA LEU A 104 -10.47 4.93 1.24
C LEU A 104 -10.49 3.42 1.58
N LEU A 105 -9.52 2.94 2.37
CA LEU A 105 -9.51 1.58 2.91
C LEU A 105 -10.58 1.42 3.99
N ASN A 106 -10.63 2.34 4.94
CA ASN A 106 -11.64 2.38 6.00
C ASN A 106 -13.06 2.33 5.42
N GLN A 107 -13.35 3.15 4.40
CA GLN A 107 -14.65 3.15 3.75
C GLN A 107 -15.03 1.82 3.08
N LYS A 108 -14.04 0.99 2.71
CA LYS A 108 -14.26 -0.30 2.05
C LYS A 108 -14.21 -1.49 3.01
N LEU A 109 -13.67 -1.29 4.21
CA LEU A 109 -13.62 -2.26 5.30
C LEU A 109 -14.85 -2.15 6.20
N ALA A 110 -15.43 -0.95 6.34
CA ALA A 110 -16.73 -0.71 6.98
C ALA A 110 -17.91 -1.24 6.14
#